data_AF-A0A6P1KDC4-F1
#
_entry.id   AF-A0A6P1KDC4-F1
#
_cell.length_a   1.000
_cell.length_b   1.000
_cell.length_c   1.000
_cell.angle_alpha   90.00
_cell.angle_beta   90.00
_cell.angle_gamma   90.00
#
_symmetry.space_group_name_H-M   'P 1'
#
loop_
_entity.id
_entity.type
_entity.pdbx_description
1 polymer ?
#
loop_
_entity_poly.entity_id
_entity_poly.type
_entity_poly.pdbx_seq_one_letter_code
_entity_poly.pdbx_strand_id
1 'polypeptide(L)'
;MKLLKMAVFMGCLSILSFSPVTQAKLTVVAGPLAYPANQIPSDESLKKLVQVQQMDKTFSEMMEQSKGVVTQTVQNAIKDNLKDQKLSETQQQQIQQVVNDFMQKSLEAQNQPKMREQFINAFIETAKTTYTQAEVNSMIDFYGSTVGQSVIAKQSQFGKAYLEKIMPIVMENQQQTLQELMPAFKQKLEKIVQPNQKTTKKANSKIGKK
;
A
#
# COMPACT_ATOMS: atom_id res chain seq x y z
N MET A 1 -3.59 -7.95 8.18
CA MET A 1 -4.50 -6.96 7.53
C MET A 1 -3.87 -5.59 7.26
N LYS A 2 -2.95 -5.05 8.09
CA LYS A 2 -2.32 -3.73 7.87
C LYS A 2 -1.32 -3.68 6.68
N LEU A 3 -0.56 -4.75 6.45
CA LEU A 3 0.41 -4.83 5.34
C LEU A 3 -0.23 -4.87 3.95
N LEU A 4 -1.46 -5.40 3.84
CA LEU A 4 -2.17 -5.52 2.56
C LEU A 4 -2.65 -4.14 2.03
N LYS A 5 -3.01 -3.21 2.93
CA LYS A 5 -3.39 -1.84 2.54
C LYS A 5 -2.20 -1.01 2.07
N MET A 6 -0.99 -1.29 2.59
CA MET A 6 0.22 -0.57 2.23
C MET A 6 0.82 -1.08 0.90
N ALA A 7 0.74 -2.39 0.64
CA ALA A 7 1.14 -2.99 -0.63
C ALA A 7 0.26 -2.54 -1.82
N VAL A 8 -1.04 -2.29 -1.57
CA VAL A 8 -1.95 -1.74 -2.59
C VAL A 8 -1.61 -0.30 -2.96
N PHE A 9 -1.05 0.50 -2.03
CA PHE A 9 -0.73 1.91 -2.31
C PHE A 9 0.54 2.10 -3.15
N MET A 10 1.57 1.28 -2.89
CA MET A 10 2.73 1.15 -3.79
C MET A 10 2.38 0.43 -5.10
N GLY A 11 1.31 -0.40 -5.09
CA GLY A 11 0.77 -1.06 -6.26
C GLY A 11 -0.05 -0.15 -7.18
N CYS A 12 -0.61 0.97 -6.71
CA CYS A 12 -1.36 1.89 -7.58
C CYS A 12 -0.45 2.70 -8.53
N LEU A 13 0.87 2.71 -8.32
CA LEU A 13 1.82 3.18 -9.35
C LEU A 13 2.29 2.04 -10.29
N SER A 14 1.95 0.78 -10.01
CA SER A 14 2.55 -0.38 -10.69
C SER A 14 1.55 -1.38 -11.28
N ILE A 15 0.24 -1.24 -11.04
CA ILE A 15 -0.78 -2.15 -11.58
C ILE A 15 -1.58 -1.41 -12.64
N LEU A 16 -0.91 -1.15 -13.77
CA LEU A 16 -1.43 -1.42 -15.12
C LEU A 16 -0.22 -1.58 -16.06
N SER A 17 0.62 -2.57 -15.79
CA SER A 17 1.48 -3.18 -16.81
C SER A 17 0.61 -3.98 -17.79
N PHE A 18 -0.20 -3.28 -18.60
CA PHE A 18 -0.76 -3.86 -19.81
C PHE A 18 0.19 -3.59 -20.97
N SER A 19 1.08 -4.55 -21.22
CA SER A 19 1.57 -4.85 -22.57
C SER A 19 1.09 -6.27 -22.88
N PRO A 20 0.55 -6.54 -24.09
CA PRO A 20 1.06 -6.04 -25.35
C PRO A 20 0.14 -5.02 -26.03
N VAL A 21 0.74 -3.93 -26.51
CA VAL A 21 0.19 -3.11 -27.58
C VAL A 21 -0.15 -4.04 -28.75
N THR A 22 -1.43 -4.32 -28.93
CA THR A 22 -1.92 -4.77 -30.23
C THR A 22 -1.76 -3.57 -31.14
N GLN A 23 -1.03 -3.73 -32.26
CA GLN A 23 -0.75 -2.66 -33.22
C GLN A 23 -2.04 -2.03 -33.73
N ALA A 24 -2.50 -0.96 -33.07
CA ALA A 24 -3.32 0.03 -33.72
C ALA A 24 -2.38 0.83 -34.61
N LYS A 25 -2.56 0.74 -35.93
CA LYS A 25 -1.93 1.65 -36.89
C LYS A 25 -2.45 3.06 -36.60
N LEU A 26 -1.74 3.76 -35.72
CA LEU A 26 -1.87 5.20 -35.57
C LEU A 26 -1.14 5.83 -36.74
N THR A 27 -1.85 6.44 -37.68
CA THR A 27 -1.24 7.27 -38.70
C THR A 27 -0.70 8.52 -38.02
N VAL A 28 0.57 8.48 -37.62
CA VAL A 28 1.32 9.63 -37.11
C VAL A 28 1.51 10.59 -38.27
N VAL A 29 0.89 11.77 -38.19
CA VAL A 29 1.30 12.92 -39.01
C VAL A 29 2.67 13.34 -38.47
N ALA A 30 3.73 12.92 -39.16
CA ALA A 30 5.11 13.17 -38.79
C ALA A 30 5.47 14.66 -38.98
N GLY A 31 5.49 15.41 -37.89
CA GLY A 31 6.39 16.57 -37.75
C GLY A 31 7.74 16.07 -37.22
N PRO A 32 8.89 16.59 -37.69
CA PRO A 32 10.19 16.03 -37.34
C PRO A 32 10.59 16.47 -35.92
N LEU A 33 10.30 15.63 -34.92
CA LEU A 33 10.98 15.67 -33.63
C LEU A 33 11.83 14.39 -33.51
N ALA A 34 12.91 14.35 -34.27
CA ALA A 34 13.93 13.32 -34.13
C ALA A 34 14.72 13.58 -32.84
N TYR A 35 14.22 13.12 -31.70
CA TYR A 35 15.00 13.08 -30.48
C TYR A 35 16.05 11.96 -30.60
N PRO A 36 17.34 12.23 -30.36
CA PRO A 36 18.37 11.19 -30.36
C PRO A 36 18.03 10.15 -29.27
N ALA A 37 17.91 8.89 -29.69
CA ALA A 37 17.31 7.80 -28.92
C ALA A 37 18.09 7.35 -27.66
N ASN A 38 19.14 8.06 -27.24
CA ASN A 38 20.01 7.62 -26.14
C ASN A 38 20.56 8.77 -25.28
N GLN A 39 19.90 9.93 -25.28
CA GLN A 39 20.28 11.04 -24.40
C GLN A 39 19.70 10.84 -23.00
N ILE A 40 20.54 11.04 -21.99
CA ILE A 40 20.10 11.15 -20.59
C ILE A 40 19.15 12.35 -20.47
N PRO A 41 17.99 12.20 -19.82
CA PRO A 41 17.06 13.31 -19.59
C PRO A 41 17.69 14.47 -18.81
N SER A 42 17.37 15.70 -19.20
CA SER A 42 17.77 16.90 -18.48
C SER A 42 16.97 17.08 -17.19
N ASP A 43 17.59 17.70 -16.18
CA ASP A 43 16.93 18.04 -14.91
C ASP A 43 15.67 18.87 -15.12
N GLU A 44 15.69 19.77 -16.11
CA GLU A 44 14.54 20.61 -16.45
C GLU A 44 13.37 19.76 -16.95
N SER A 45 13.63 18.84 -17.90
CA SER A 45 12.58 17.95 -18.41
C SER A 45 12.02 17.04 -17.33
N LEU A 46 12.86 16.51 -16.44
CA LEU A 46 12.41 15.68 -15.33
C LEU A 46 11.59 16.46 -14.31
N LYS A 47 12.00 17.69 -13.97
CA LYS A 47 11.19 18.58 -13.12
C LYS A 47 9.85 18.91 -13.78
N LYS A 48 9.82 19.10 -15.10
CA LYS A 48 8.58 19.30 -15.84
C LYS A 48 7.69 18.06 -15.79
N LEU A 49 8.28 16.87 -15.93
CA LEU A 49 7.58 15.59 -15.83
C LEU A 49 6.92 15.41 -14.46
N VAL A 50 7.64 15.71 -13.38
CA VAL A 50 7.12 15.72 -11.99
C VAL A 50 5.87 16.61 -11.86
N GLN A 51 5.91 17.81 -12.47
CA GLN A 51 4.80 18.75 -12.44
C GLN A 51 3.57 18.23 -13.21
N VAL A 52 3.75 17.81 -14.47
CA VAL A 52 2.62 17.40 -15.32
C VAL A 52 1.98 16.08 -14.85
N GLN A 53 2.73 15.23 -14.14
CA GLN A 53 2.19 14.03 -13.49
C GLN A 53 1.48 14.33 -12.16
N GLN A 54 1.44 15.58 -11.72
CA GLN A 54 0.86 15.99 -10.44
C GLN A 54 1.43 15.19 -9.25
N MET A 55 2.74 14.90 -9.26
CA MET A 55 3.38 14.15 -8.19
C MET A 55 3.23 14.84 -6.83
N ASP A 56 3.20 16.17 -6.81
CA ASP A 56 2.95 16.93 -5.59
C ASP A 56 1.60 16.63 -4.95
N LYS A 57 0.56 16.54 -5.79
CA LYS A 57 -0.79 16.18 -5.35
C LYS A 57 -0.83 14.74 -4.87
N THR A 58 -0.19 13.82 -5.60
CA THR A 58 -0.09 12.40 -5.21
C THR A 58 0.59 12.25 -3.84
N PHE A 59 1.67 12.98 -3.59
CA PHE A 59 2.32 13.00 -2.28
C PHE A 59 1.40 13.54 -1.19
N SER A 60 0.71 14.66 -1.44
CA SER A 60 -0.25 15.22 -0.48
C SER A 60 -1.39 14.24 -0.17
N GLU A 61 -1.94 13.56 -1.18
CA GLU A 61 -2.97 12.53 -1.00
C GLU A 61 -2.44 11.33 -0.21
N MET A 62 -1.20 10.90 -0.46
CA MET A 62 -0.53 9.84 0.31
C MET A 62 -0.39 10.22 1.79
N MET A 63 0.05 11.44 2.07
CA MET A 63 0.16 11.95 3.44
C MET A 63 -1.20 12.14 4.10
N GLU A 64 -2.24 12.53 3.36
CA GLU A 64 -3.60 12.61 3.92
C GLU A 64 -4.11 11.24 4.35
N GLN A 65 -3.82 10.20 3.56
CA GLN A 65 -4.23 8.84 3.88
C GLN A 65 -3.42 8.24 5.03
N SER A 66 -2.15 8.60 5.18
CA SER A 66 -1.35 8.15 6.33
C SER A 66 -1.92 8.68 7.64
N LYS A 67 -2.57 9.86 7.64
CA LYS A 67 -3.28 10.38 8.83
C LYS A 67 -4.29 9.37 9.37
N GLY A 68 -5.12 8.79 8.51
CA GLY A 68 -6.11 7.78 8.93
C GLY A 68 -5.47 6.53 9.55
N VAL A 69 -4.31 6.11 9.05
CA VAL A 69 -3.55 4.98 9.61
C VAL A 69 -2.97 5.32 10.98
N VAL A 70 -2.41 6.52 11.14
CA VAL A 70 -1.89 7.01 12.42
C VAL A 70 -3.02 7.14 13.43
N THR A 71 -4.13 7.80 13.07
CA THR A 71 -5.32 7.93 13.92
C THR A 71 -5.84 6.58 14.37
N GLN A 72 -6.02 5.62 13.45
CA GLN A 72 -6.49 4.29 13.81
C GLN A 72 -5.51 3.56 14.74
N THR A 73 -4.20 3.74 14.52
CA THR A 73 -3.17 3.12 15.35
C THR A 73 -3.18 3.69 16.77
N VAL A 74 -3.30 5.01 16.90
CA VAL A 74 -3.42 5.68 18.20
C VAL A 74 -4.71 5.26 18.92
N GLN A 75 -5.85 5.25 18.22
CA GLN A 75 -7.12 4.81 18.81
C GLN A 75 -7.07 3.36 19.29
N ASN A 76 -6.47 2.46 18.50
CA ASN A 76 -6.29 1.07 18.94
C ASN A 76 -5.36 0.98 20.14
N ALA A 77 -4.26 1.73 20.17
CA ALA A 77 -3.35 1.75 21.31
C ALA A 77 -4.06 2.23 22.57
N ILE A 78 -4.90 3.27 22.49
CA ILE A 78 -5.70 3.75 23.63
C ILE A 78 -6.67 2.68 24.09
N LYS A 79 -7.41 2.08 23.14
CA LYS A 79 -8.36 1.02 23.45
C LYS A 79 -7.67 -0.16 24.14
N ASP A 80 -6.53 -0.60 23.64
CA ASP A 80 -5.82 -1.77 24.17
C ASP A 80 -5.19 -1.49 25.55
N ASN A 81 -4.66 -0.28 25.77
CA ASN A 81 -4.01 0.10 27.04
C ASN A 81 -5.01 0.49 28.14
N LEU A 82 -6.20 0.99 27.78
CA LEU A 82 -7.18 1.52 28.74
C LEU A 82 -8.46 0.67 28.85
N LYS A 83 -8.56 -0.47 28.16
CA LYS A 83 -9.78 -1.31 28.10
C LYS A 83 -10.40 -1.68 29.45
N ASP A 84 -9.57 -1.83 30.50
CA ASP A 84 -10.02 -2.26 31.84
C ASP A 84 -10.14 -1.09 32.82
N GLN A 85 -9.89 0.16 32.37
CA GLN A 85 -9.96 1.34 33.23
C GLN A 85 -11.32 2.03 33.12
N LYS A 86 -11.92 2.37 34.28
CA LYS A 86 -13.04 3.31 34.35
C LYS A 86 -12.49 4.73 34.34
N LEU A 87 -12.62 5.40 33.20
CA LEU A 87 -12.17 6.77 33.02
C LEU A 87 -13.29 7.76 33.39
N SER A 88 -12.98 8.75 34.24
CA SER A 88 -13.86 9.89 34.48
C SER A 88 -13.94 10.78 33.23
N GLU A 89 -14.95 11.65 33.14
CA GLU A 89 -15.09 12.62 32.04
C GLU A 89 -13.84 13.50 31.90
N THR A 90 -13.26 13.94 33.02
CA THR A 90 -12.02 14.72 33.03
C THR A 90 -10.85 13.95 32.44
N GLN A 91 -10.71 12.67 32.78
CA GLN A 91 -9.64 11.82 32.22
C GLN A 91 -9.83 11.59 30.72
N GLN A 92 -11.07 11.40 30.26
CA GLN A 92 -11.39 11.27 28.83
C GLN A 92 -11.04 12.54 28.05
N GLN A 93 -11.34 13.72 28.59
CA GLN A 93 -10.96 15.00 28.00
C GLN A 93 -9.44 15.18 27.91
N GLN A 94 -8.70 14.84 28.97
CA GLN A 94 -7.23 14.91 28.98
C GLN A 94 -6.61 13.96 27.94
N ILE A 95 -7.13 12.73 27.82
CA ILE A 95 -6.69 11.78 26.81
C ILE A 95 -6.95 12.35 25.41
N GLN A 96 -8.12 12.93 25.16
CA GLN A 96 -8.43 13.53 23.86
C GLN A 96 -7.48 14.69 23.51
N GLN A 97 -7.11 15.52 24.49
CA GLN A 97 -6.13 16.59 24.29
C GLN A 97 -4.76 16.03 23.91
N VAL A 98 -4.25 15.02 24.64
CA VAL A 98 -2.98 14.37 24.33
C VAL A 98 -2.99 13.75 22.93
N VAL A 99 -4.11 13.12 22.54
CA VAL A 99 -4.30 12.57 21.20
C VAL A 99 -4.26 13.65 20.14
N ASN A 100 -4.99 14.75 20.33
CA ASN A 100 -5.01 15.86 19.38
C ASN A 100 -3.62 16.46 19.20
N ASP A 101 -2.90 16.71 20.30
CA ASP A 101 -1.52 17.21 20.27
C ASP A 101 -0.56 16.26 19.54
N PHE A 102 -0.66 14.96 19.83
CA PHE A 102 0.15 13.95 19.14
C PHE A 102 -0.16 13.93 17.64
N MET A 103 -1.45 13.92 17.28
CA MET A 103 -1.88 13.92 15.88
C MET A 103 -1.35 15.15 15.16
N GLN A 104 -1.51 16.35 15.73
CA GLN A 104 -1.01 17.59 15.15
C GLN A 104 0.51 17.54 14.91
N LYS A 105 1.29 17.19 15.94
CA LYS A 105 2.75 17.05 15.81
C LYS A 105 3.15 15.99 14.79
N SER A 106 2.39 14.90 14.70
CA SER A 106 2.60 13.84 13.71
C SER A 106 2.35 14.33 12.28
N LEU A 107 1.34 15.19 12.07
CA LEU A 107 1.08 15.80 10.76
C LEU A 107 2.17 16.77 10.35
N GLU A 108 2.62 17.61 11.28
CA GLU A 108 3.73 18.55 11.05
C GLU A 108 5.03 17.81 10.70
N ALA A 109 5.30 16.68 11.38
CA ALA A 109 6.45 15.84 11.08
C ALA A 109 6.35 15.11 9.73
N GLN A 110 5.15 14.72 9.30
CA GLN A 110 4.94 14.00 8.03
C GLN A 110 4.89 14.92 6.81
N ASN A 111 4.32 16.12 6.93
CA ASN A 111 4.21 17.07 5.81
C ASN A 111 5.47 17.94 5.64
N GLN A 112 6.66 17.42 5.97
CA GLN A 112 7.88 18.21 5.85
C GLN A 112 8.24 18.44 4.38
N PRO A 113 8.51 19.69 3.95
CA PRO A 113 9.02 20.00 2.62
C PRO A 113 10.25 19.16 2.25
N LYS A 114 11.09 18.84 3.24
CA LYS A 114 12.25 17.97 3.09
C LYS A 114 11.91 16.57 2.59
N MET A 115 10.83 15.97 3.10
CA MET A 115 10.41 14.64 2.65
C MET A 115 9.94 14.71 1.19
N ARG A 116 9.12 15.70 0.84
CA ARG A 116 8.67 15.94 -0.53
C ARG A 116 9.85 16.09 -1.50
N GLU A 117 10.86 16.88 -1.13
CA GLU A 117 12.07 17.06 -1.92
C GLU A 117 12.84 15.74 -2.10
N GLN A 118 12.96 14.92 -1.05
CA GLN A 118 13.60 13.60 -1.14
C GLN A 118 12.88 12.67 -2.12
N PHE A 119 11.53 12.66 -2.12
CA PHE A 119 10.75 11.89 -3.09
C PHE A 119 10.98 12.36 -4.53
N ILE A 120 11.01 13.68 -4.76
CA ILE A 120 11.26 14.26 -6.08
C ILE A 120 12.69 13.93 -6.55
N ASN A 121 13.68 14.06 -5.68
CA ASN A 121 15.07 13.77 -6.01
C ASN A 121 15.26 12.28 -6.34
N ALA A 122 14.67 11.37 -5.55
CA ALA A 122 14.70 9.94 -5.84
C ALA A 122 14.05 9.61 -7.20
N PHE A 123 12.95 10.28 -7.56
CA PHE A 123 12.33 10.14 -8.88
C PHE A 123 13.28 10.62 -9.99
N ILE A 124 13.87 11.81 -9.86
CA ILE A 124 14.78 12.38 -10.86
C ILE A 124 15.99 11.48 -11.06
N GLU A 125 16.63 11.03 -9.98
CA GLU A 125 17.81 10.14 -10.04
C GLU A 125 17.48 8.82 -10.74
N THR A 126 16.33 8.23 -10.42
CA THR A 126 15.89 6.97 -11.04
C THR A 126 15.52 7.17 -12.51
N ALA A 127 14.86 8.28 -12.84
CA ALA A 127 14.44 8.56 -14.21
C ALA A 127 15.64 8.79 -15.14
N LYS A 128 16.72 9.41 -14.66
CA LYS A 128 17.97 9.60 -15.42
C LYS A 128 18.63 8.29 -15.85
N THR A 129 18.49 7.22 -15.05
CA THR A 129 19.11 5.92 -15.34
C THR A 129 18.17 4.97 -16.08
N THR A 130 16.87 5.27 -16.11
CA THR A 130 15.84 4.37 -16.65
C THR A 130 15.31 4.83 -18.00
N TYR A 131 15.16 6.14 -18.20
CA TYR A 131 14.52 6.71 -19.39
C TYR A 131 15.51 7.48 -20.24
N THR A 132 15.18 7.59 -21.53
CA THR A 132 15.80 8.51 -22.47
C THR A 132 15.08 9.85 -22.49
N GLN A 133 15.74 10.89 -22.95
CA GLN A 133 15.15 12.22 -23.12
C GLN A 133 13.91 12.19 -24.01
N ALA A 134 13.91 11.36 -25.06
CA ALA A 134 12.79 11.20 -25.99
C ALA A 134 11.53 10.66 -25.29
N GLU A 135 11.71 9.65 -24.42
CA GLU A 135 10.62 9.07 -23.63
C GLU A 135 10.09 10.06 -22.61
N VAL A 136 10.98 10.80 -21.93
CA VAL A 136 10.59 11.87 -21.00
C VAL A 136 9.78 12.96 -21.71
N ASN A 137 10.21 13.39 -22.90
CA ASN A 137 9.46 14.36 -23.68
C ASN A 137 8.09 13.83 -24.08
N SER A 138 8.01 12.57 -24.53
CA SER A 138 6.74 11.93 -24.89
C SER A 138 5.78 11.83 -23.69
N MET A 139 6.31 11.51 -22.51
CA MET A 139 5.55 11.50 -21.27
C MET A 139 5.07 12.92 -20.90
N ILE A 140 5.92 13.94 -21.06
CA ILE A 140 5.55 15.34 -20.81
C ILE A 140 4.44 15.78 -21.75
N ASP A 141 4.54 15.48 -23.04
CA ASP A 141 3.54 15.86 -24.05
C ASP A 141 2.20 15.20 -23.74
N PHE A 142 2.21 13.90 -23.46
CA PHE A 142 0.99 13.18 -23.13
C PHE A 142 0.37 13.70 -21.83
N TYR A 143 1.10 13.67 -20.72
CA TYR A 143 0.57 14.07 -19.43
C TYR A 143 0.26 15.57 -19.38
N GLY A 144 0.97 16.42 -20.12
CA GLY A 144 0.69 17.84 -20.24
C GLY A 144 -0.57 18.18 -21.04
N SER A 145 -1.10 17.25 -21.85
CA SER A 145 -2.32 17.45 -22.62
C SER A 145 -3.60 17.39 -21.78
N THR A 146 -4.69 17.98 -22.27
CA THR A 146 -6.02 17.88 -21.64
C THR A 146 -6.45 16.42 -21.46
N VAL A 147 -6.15 15.56 -22.43
CA VAL A 147 -6.47 14.13 -22.35
C VAL A 147 -5.63 13.44 -21.29
N GLY A 148 -4.31 13.67 -21.26
CA GLY A 148 -3.43 13.08 -20.24
C GLY A 148 -3.81 13.48 -18.81
N GLN A 149 -4.14 14.76 -18.60
CA GLN A 149 -4.68 15.23 -17.31
C GLN A 149 -6.00 14.55 -16.94
N SER A 150 -6.90 14.34 -17.91
CA SER A 150 -8.15 13.58 -17.69
C SER A 150 -7.87 12.11 -17.33
N VAL A 151 -6.87 11.50 -17.96
CA VAL A 151 -6.44 10.13 -17.65
C VAL A 151 -5.91 10.04 -16.22
N ILE A 152 -5.04 10.95 -15.78
CA ILE A 152 -4.53 10.98 -14.39
C ILE A 152 -5.70 11.03 -13.39
N ALA A 153 -6.67 11.94 -13.61
CA ALA A 153 -7.83 12.06 -12.73
C ALA A 153 -8.70 10.79 -12.71
N LYS A 154 -8.97 10.21 -13.88
CA LYS A 154 -9.82 9.01 -14.01
C LYS A 154 -9.13 7.75 -13.52
N GLN A 155 -7.80 7.62 -13.63
CA GLN A 155 -7.07 6.47 -13.10
C GLN A 155 -7.20 6.39 -11.57
N SER A 156 -7.10 7.51 -10.86
CA SER A 156 -7.33 7.55 -9.41
C SER A 156 -8.77 7.12 -9.05
N GLN A 157 -9.77 7.62 -9.79
CA GLN A 157 -11.17 7.24 -9.60
C GLN A 157 -11.42 5.76 -9.91
N PHE A 158 -10.87 5.26 -11.02
CA PHE A 158 -10.97 3.87 -11.42
C PHE A 158 -10.36 2.94 -10.38
N GLY A 159 -9.15 3.24 -9.88
CA GLY A 159 -8.49 2.45 -8.85
C GLY A 159 -9.35 2.30 -7.58
N LYS A 160 -9.96 3.40 -7.11
CA LYS A 160 -10.88 3.38 -5.97
C LYS A 160 -12.11 2.51 -6.24
N ALA A 161 -12.81 2.76 -7.35
CA ALA A 161 -14.00 2.02 -7.72
C ALA A 161 -13.72 0.52 -7.98
N TYR A 162 -12.56 0.20 -8.53
CA TYR A 162 -12.11 -1.18 -8.74
C TYR A 162 -11.83 -1.88 -7.41
N LEU A 163 -11.12 -1.22 -6.49
CA LEU A 163 -10.87 -1.77 -5.15
C LEU A 163 -12.17 -2.01 -4.37
N GLU A 164 -13.13 -1.08 -4.42
CA GLU A 164 -14.44 -1.25 -3.79
C GLU A 164 -15.18 -2.50 -4.31
N LYS A 165 -15.02 -2.83 -5.59
CA LYS A 165 -15.62 -4.02 -6.21
C LYS A 165 -14.86 -5.32 -5.90
N ILE A 166 -13.52 -5.27 -5.84
CA ILE A 166 -12.71 -6.49 -5.63
C ILE A 166 -12.63 -6.89 -4.16
N MET A 167 -12.73 -5.93 -3.23
CA MET A 167 -12.58 -6.19 -1.78
C MET A 167 -13.59 -7.22 -1.24
N PRO A 168 -14.90 -7.15 -1.56
CA PRO A 168 -15.85 -8.17 -1.16
C PRO A 168 -15.48 -9.57 -1.67
N ILE A 169 -15.06 -9.68 -2.94
CA ILE A 169 -14.64 -10.95 -3.56
C ILE A 169 -13.43 -11.54 -2.82
N VAL A 170 -12.44 -10.70 -2.51
CA VAL A 170 -11.24 -11.13 -1.76
C VAL A 170 -11.61 -11.57 -0.34
N MET A 171 -12.51 -10.86 0.34
CA MET A 171 -12.95 -11.22 1.69
C MET A 171 -13.77 -12.51 1.71
N GLU A 172 -14.65 -12.71 0.74
CA GLU A 172 -15.43 -13.93 0.59
C GLU A 172 -14.50 -15.13 0.36
N ASN A 173 -13.57 -15.03 -0.60
CA ASN A 173 -12.61 -16.10 -0.87
C ASN A 173 -11.73 -16.44 0.35
N GLN A 174 -11.27 -15.41 1.08
CA GLN A 174 -10.52 -15.63 2.34
C GLN A 174 -11.37 -16.33 3.40
N GLN A 175 -12.64 -15.93 3.55
CA GLN A 175 -13.55 -16.53 4.51
C GLN A 175 -13.85 -17.99 4.16
N GLN A 176 -14.10 -18.30 2.89
CA GLN A 176 -14.29 -19.67 2.40
C GLN A 176 -13.06 -20.52 2.64
N THR A 177 -11.87 -20.03 2.26
CA THR A 177 -10.60 -20.73 2.50
C THR A 177 -10.38 -21.02 3.98
N LEU A 178 -10.69 -20.07 4.86
CA LEU A 178 -10.59 -20.27 6.30
C LEU A 178 -11.61 -21.31 6.78
N GLN A 179 -12.86 -21.27 6.32
CA GLN A 179 -13.88 -22.27 6.69
C GLN A 179 -13.46 -23.68 6.28
N GLU A 180 -12.87 -23.85 5.10
CA GLU A 180 -12.39 -25.14 4.59
C GLU A 180 -11.17 -25.68 5.36
N LEU A 181 -10.20 -24.82 5.67
CA LEU A 181 -8.93 -25.24 6.27
C LEU A 181 -8.95 -25.30 7.80
N MET A 182 -9.82 -24.54 8.47
CA MET A 182 -9.85 -24.44 9.93
C MET A 182 -10.11 -25.78 10.64
N PRO A 183 -10.99 -26.68 10.16
CA PRO A 183 -11.21 -27.98 10.80
C PRO A 183 -9.94 -28.84 10.84
N ALA A 184 -9.23 -28.95 9.70
CA ALA A 184 -7.99 -29.71 9.62
C ALA A 184 -6.87 -29.09 10.49
N PHE A 185 -6.81 -27.76 10.53
CA PHE A 185 -5.90 -27.03 11.42
C PHE A 185 -6.18 -27.34 12.90
N LYS A 186 -7.43 -27.23 13.35
CA LYS A 186 -7.86 -27.56 14.73
C LYS A 186 -7.54 -29.00 15.09
N GLN A 187 -7.84 -29.95 14.20
CA GLN A 187 -7.55 -31.37 14.45
C GLN A 187 -6.04 -31.63 14.64
N LYS A 188 -5.18 -30.94 13.88
CA LYS A 188 -3.72 -31.05 14.05
C LYS A 188 -3.28 -30.48 15.41
N LEU A 189 -3.83 -29.34 15.83
CA LEU A 189 -3.54 -28.79 17.16
C LEU A 189 -4.00 -29.73 18.29
N GLU A 190 -5.21 -30.29 18.20
CA GLU A 190 -5.71 -31.24 19.19
C GLU A 190 -4.83 -32.50 19.31
N LYS A 191 -4.34 -33.04 18.19
CA LYS A 191 -3.41 -34.18 18.20
C LYS A 191 -2.08 -33.86 18.87
N ILE A 192 -1.59 -32.63 18.77
CA ILE A 192 -0.35 -32.19 19.41
C ILE A 192 -0.56 -32.03 20.94
N VAL A 193 -1.72 -31.53 21.35
CA VAL A 193 -2.03 -31.22 22.75
C VAL A 193 -2.55 -32.45 23.53
N GLN A 194 -3.01 -33.51 22.84
CA GLN A 194 -3.38 -34.76 23.51
C GLN A 194 -2.15 -35.40 24.17
N PRO A 195 -2.19 -35.67 25.49
CA PRO A 195 -1.10 -36.38 26.16
C PRO A 195 -0.98 -37.79 25.57
N ASN A 196 0.25 -38.19 25.21
CA ASN A 196 0.60 -39.54 24.75
C ASN A 196 0.17 -40.61 25.78
N GLN A 197 -1.08 -41.08 25.74
CA GLN A 197 -1.61 -42.12 26.63
C GLN A 197 -1.41 -43.56 26.09
N LYS A 198 -0.35 -43.82 25.31
CA LYS A 198 -0.07 -45.17 24.81
C LYS A 198 1.39 -45.60 24.93
N THR A 199 1.97 -45.58 26.12
CA THR A 199 3.19 -46.37 26.44
C THR A 199 3.30 -46.77 27.92
N THR A 200 2.22 -47.16 28.61
CA THR A 200 2.33 -47.77 29.96
C THR A 200 1.21 -48.78 30.27
N LYS A 201 0.98 -49.75 29.37
CA LYS A 201 0.24 -50.98 29.71
C LYS A 201 0.88 -52.22 29.06
N LYS A 202 2.12 -52.53 29.43
CA LYS A 202 2.70 -53.88 29.30
C LYS A 202 4.02 -54.03 30.07
N ALA A 203 4.02 -53.67 31.36
CA ALA A 203 5.11 -54.01 32.28
C ALA A 203 4.54 -54.16 33.69
N ASN A 204 3.57 -55.06 33.87
CA ASN A 204 3.20 -55.63 35.17
C ASN A 204 2.29 -56.84 34.94
N SER A 205 2.87 -57.89 34.36
CA SER A 205 2.33 -59.25 34.46
C SER A 205 3.50 -60.19 34.25
N LYS A 206 3.75 -61.05 35.25
CA LYS A 206 4.98 -61.83 35.53
C LYS A 206 6.02 -60.94 36.23
N ILE A 207 6.24 -61.03 37.53
CA ILE A 207 6.72 -62.22 38.25
C ILE A 207 6.01 -62.32 39.60
N GLY A 208 5.36 -63.45 39.82
CA GLY A 208 4.68 -63.80 41.05
C GLY A 208 4.11 -65.20 40.87
N LYS A 209 4.96 -66.22 40.98
CA LYS A 209 4.61 -67.57 41.44
C LYS A 209 5.83 -68.49 41.47
N LYS A 210 6.12 -68.92 42.71
CA LYS A 210 6.86 -70.08 43.20
C LYS A 210 8.36 -70.15 42.94
#